data_AF-A0A366E9H8-F1
#
_entry.id   AF-A0A366E9H8-F1
#
_cell.length_a   1.000
_cell.length_b   1.000
_cell.length_c   1.000
_cell.angle_alpha   90.00
_cell.angle_beta   90.00
_cell.angle_gamma   90.00
#
_symmetry.space_group_name_H-M   'P 1'
#
loop_
_entity.id
_entity.type
_entity.pdbx_description
1 polymer ?
#
loop_
_entity_poly.entity_id
_entity_poly.type
_entity_poly.pdbx_seq_one_letter_code
_entity_poly.pdbx_strand_id
1 'polypeptide(L)'
;MRMPSLGGEDTHAGAVMEFILNRSQYKYNFIVFVLAFSVSYAFKKYFLISGFVSSALCFGGAAIYIMYGFGAVAKQPVSFRFLYSLVPIVLLFIYAGVIGLFGSFDFASIVFHLNMGVEGGAPENSTKYTLRFALSCLGVILAFWFLINKDRRFLVLDRALFIPLLLINPLVWSVGSFFIGSHYDDRLLKAYFAPDHLQLATAIKQNMIIIYAESTERTFADIAAGDKVFAELKELSASGLEVKGLAQAKNTGWSMAGFVASQCGVPLQPHGLLSGNLFDKQQTFFAGIVCLSDLLKKNDYQVEFLNGSDHGFAGMRAFLKSHKFDQAFGLHNIEAASDYRNDWGHYDDTVFKQAQNRVRLLKKSGKPYVMSVATIAAHFPNGHSTRSCERAFPNNKLPQILFSVKCTGYEISKFIKTLRHEGLLDNTVVVIVSDHLMMKNDYEEQLNQKQRLNYFVVIGDSIRPQLLERQAAMFDVFPTLLDLLGFSLPDGRAGLGVSLLSVNKTLFEQYGADKINDRISRDRLLARKIWVEPSVL
;
A
#
# COMPACT_ATOMS: atom_id res chain seq x y z
N MET A 1 -37.20 83.90 -41.02
CA MET A 1 -37.74 82.99 -39.97
C MET A 1 -37.57 81.57 -40.48
N ARG A 2 -36.85 80.61 -39.89
CA ARG A 2 -36.13 80.41 -38.62
C ARG A 2 -34.91 79.50 -38.94
N MET A 3 -33.77 79.70 -38.27
CA MET A 3 -32.75 78.64 -38.06
C MET A 3 -33.12 77.79 -36.81
N PRO A 4 -32.27 76.88 -36.30
CA PRO A 4 -32.25 75.43 -36.50
C PRO A 4 -32.55 74.64 -35.20
N SER A 5 -32.58 73.30 -35.23
CA SER A 5 -32.31 72.50 -34.01
C SER A 5 -31.51 71.24 -34.33
N LEU A 6 -30.36 71.16 -33.67
CA LEU A 6 -29.40 70.06 -33.56
C LEU A 6 -29.93 68.94 -32.66
N GLY A 7 -29.32 67.74 -32.80
CA GLY A 7 -29.27 66.69 -31.78
C GLY A 7 -30.20 65.49 -32.06
N GLY A 8 -29.76 64.24 -32.08
CA GLY A 8 -28.50 63.68 -31.62
C GLY A 8 -28.25 62.28 -32.18
N GLU A 9 -26.97 61.93 -32.18
CA GLU A 9 -26.45 60.57 -32.16
C GLU A 9 -27.16 59.76 -31.07
N ASP A 10 -27.60 58.54 -31.39
CA ASP A 10 -27.59 57.37 -30.47
C ASP A 10 -28.33 56.18 -31.10
N THR A 11 -27.64 55.37 -31.90
CA THR A 11 -28.09 53.97 -32.15
C THR A 11 -26.98 52.93 -32.08
N HIS A 12 -25.76 53.29 -31.67
CA HIS A 12 -24.73 52.29 -31.35
C HIS A 12 -24.78 51.78 -29.91
N ALA A 13 -25.42 52.50 -28.98
CA ALA A 13 -25.56 52.05 -27.59
C ALA A 13 -26.61 50.93 -27.42
N GLY A 14 -27.68 50.92 -28.22
CA GLY A 14 -28.73 49.89 -28.15
C GLY A 14 -28.28 48.50 -28.58
N ALA A 15 -27.53 48.41 -29.68
CA ALA A 15 -27.00 47.14 -30.20
C ALA A 15 -25.83 46.59 -29.36
N VAL A 16 -25.03 47.46 -28.75
CA VAL A 16 -23.95 47.06 -27.84
C VAL A 16 -24.52 46.59 -26.50
N MET A 17 -25.59 47.22 -26.00
CA MET A 17 -26.28 46.77 -24.79
C MET A 17 -27.00 45.43 -25.01
N GLU A 18 -27.58 45.18 -26.19
CA GLU A 18 -28.20 43.90 -26.54
C GLU A 18 -27.17 42.77 -26.77
N PHE A 19 -25.97 43.12 -27.25
CA PHE A 19 -24.82 42.22 -27.35
C PHE A 19 -24.23 41.87 -25.98
N ILE A 20 -24.17 42.84 -25.05
CA ILE A 20 -23.67 42.64 -23.68
C ILE A 20 -24.70 41.94 -22.77
N LEU A 21 -26.00 42.07 -23.06
CA LEU A 21 -27.10 41.52 -22.24
C LEU A 21 -27.72 40.23 -22.78
N ASN A 22 -27.08 39.52 -23.72
CA ASN A 22 -27.54 38.18 -24.10
C ASN A 22 -27.27 37.18 -22.96
N ARG A 23 -28.24 37.10 -22.02
CA ARG A 23 -28.28 36.23 -20.83
C ARG A 23 -28.02 34.74 -21.12
N SER A 24 -27.98 34.31 -22.38
CA SER A 24 -27.59 32.95 -22.74
C SER A 24 -26.07 32.71 -22.61
N GLN A 25 -25.22 33.70 -22.90
CA GLN A 25 -23.75 33.55 -22.88
C GLN A 25 -23.17 33.42 -21.46
N TYR A 26 -23.76 34.08 -20.46
CA TYR A 26 -23.34 33.96 -19.06
C TYR A 26 -23.49 32.54 -18.51
N LYS A 27 -24.51 31.79 -18.93
CA LYS A 27 -24.68 30.38 -18.54
C LYS A 27 -23.59 29.50 -19.13
N TYR A 28 -23.17 29.74 -20.38
CA TYR A 28 -22.06 29.02 -21.02
C TYR A 28 -20.72 29.34 -20.35
N ASN A 29 -20.45 30.61 -20.06
CA ASN A 29 -19.23 31.03 -19.38
C ASN A 29 -19.15 30.48 -17.95
N PHE A 30 -20.28 30.44 -17.23
CA PHE A 30 -20.35 29.84 -15.90
C PHE A 30 -20.10 28.33 -15.94
N ILE A 31 -20.66 27.61 -16.91
CA ILE A 31 -20.46 26.15 -17.01
C ILE A 31 -19.03 25.82 -17.44
N VAL A 32 -18.45 26.54 -18.41
CA VAL A 32 -17.04 26.38 -18.81
C VAL A 32 -16.11 26.73 -17.64
N PHE A 33 -16.44 27.76 -16.88
CA PHE A 33 -15.73 28.12 -15.65
C PHE A 33 -15.82 27.02 -14.59
N VAL A 34 -17.00 26.44 -14.35
CA VAL A 34 -17.19 25.32 -13.41
C VAL A 34 -16.44 24.08 -13.88
N LEU A 35 -16.40 23.80 -15.19
CA LEU A 35 -15.65 22.70 -15.80
C LEU A 35 -14.15 22.90 -15.59
N ALA A 36 -13.64 24.08 -15.96
CA ALA A 36 -12.24 24.44 -15.78
C ALA A 36 -11.85 24.41 -14.30
N PHE A 37 -12.69 24.94 -13.42
CA PHE A 37 -12.48 24.94 -11.98
C PHE A 37 -12.52 23.53 -11.38
N SER A 38 -13.46 22.68 -11.80
CA SER A 38 -13.58 21.30 -11.29
C SER A 38 -12.44 20.41 -11.78
N VAL A 39 -12.04 20.56 -13.06
CA VAL A 39 -10.87 19.88 -13.63
C VAL A 39 -9.59 20.39 -12.97
N SER A 40 -9.44 21.70 -12.75
CA SER A 40 -8.28 22.29 -12.06
C SER A 40 -8.20 21.89 -10.59
N TYR A 41 -9.33 21.86 -9.88
CA TYR A 41 -9.40 21.42 -8.51
C TYR A 41 -9.05 19.93 -8.41
N ALA A 42 -9.55 19.09 -9.32
CA ALA A 42 -9.17 17.69 -9.40
C ALA A 42 -7.66 17.54 -9.73
N PHE A 43 -7.14 18.27 -10.72
CA PHE A 43 -5.72 18.23 -11.07
C PHE A 43 -4.82 18.70 -9.92
N LYS A 44 -5.15 19.81 -9.26
CA LYS A 44 -4.42 20.32 -8.10
C LYS A 44 -4.44 19.33 -6.94
N LYS A 45 -5.61 18.77 -6.63
CA LYS A 45 -5.80 17.90 -5.48
C LYS A 45 -5.20 16.50 -5.66
N TYR A 46 -5.17 15.99 -6.89
CA TYR A 46 -4.79 14.61 -7.15
C TYR A 46 -3.46 14.44 -7.90
N PHE A 47 -2.90 15.48 -8.54
CA PHE A 47 -1.66 15.37 -9.32
C PHE A 47 -0.46 16.18 -8.80
N LEU A 48 -0.59 16.94 -7.70
CA LEU A 48 0.53 17.67 -7.05
C LEU A 48 1.39 18.53 -8.02
N ILE A 49 0.84 18.96 -9.17
CA ILE A 49 1.53 19.87 -10.10
C ILE A 49 1.44 21.28 -9.52
N SER A 50 2.57 22.00 -9.51
CA SER A 50 2.66 23.39 -9.07
C SER A 50 1.53 24.25 -9.67
N GLY A 51 0.94 25.12 -8.85
CA GLY A 51 -0.29 25.84 -9.19
C GLY A 51 -0.21 26.71 -10.45
N PHE A 52 0.99 26.99 -10.96
CA PHE A 52 1.19 27.77 -12.18
C PHE A 52 0.83 26.99 -13.45
N VAL A 53 1.17 25.70 -13.55
CA VAL A 53 0.93 24.89 -14.76
C VAL A 53 -0.55 24.49 -14.88
N SER A 54 -1.22 24.18 -13.76
CA SER A 54 -2.66 23.91 -13.77
C SER A 54 -3.47 25.17 -14.11
N SER A 55 -3.01 26.34 -13.65
CA SER A 55 -3.59 27.63 -14.01
C SER A 55 -3.34 27.96 -15.49
N ALA A 56 -2.15 27.71 -16.02
CA ALA A 56 -1.81 27.97 -17.42
C ALA A 56 -2.62 27.11 -18.41
N LEU A 57 -2.86 25.83 -18.09
CA LEU A 57 -3.76 24.97 -18.89
C LEU A 57 -5.22 25.43 -18.80
N CYS A 58 -5.67 25.90 -17.64
CA CYS A 58 -7.00 26.48 -17.43
C CYS A 58 -7.23 27.77 -18.21
N PHE A 59 -6.33 28.74 -18.08
CA PHE A 59 -6.46 30.05 -18.72
C PHE A 59 -6.12 29.96 -20.20
N GLY A 60 -5.17 29.11 -20.61
CA GLY A 60 -4.83 28.88 -22.01
C GLY A 60 -5.97 28.22 -22.79
N GLY A 61 -6.60 27.17 -22.24
CA GLY A 61 -7.73 26.49 -22.88
C GLY A 61 -8.99 27.37 -22.95
N ALA A 62 -9.30 28.08 -21.86
CA ALA A 62 -10.41 29.04 -21.83
C ALA A 62 -10.17 30.24 -22.75
N ALA A 63 -8.94 30.76 -22.83
CA ALA A 63 -8.58 31.85 -23.72
C ALA A 63 -8.62 31.43 -25.20
N ILE A 64 -8.11 30.25 -25.55
CA ILE A 64 -8.23 29.69 -26.92
C ILE A 64 -9.71 29.52 -27.30
N TYR A 65 -10.55 29.08 -26.35
CA TYR A 65 -11.99 28.91 -26.55
C TYR A 65 -12.73 30.25 -26.73
N ILE A 66 -12.38 31.27 -25.94
CA ILE A 66 -12.91 32.64 -26.08
C ILE A 66 -12.45 33.25 -27.41
N MET A 67 -11.20 33.05 -27.81
CA MET A 67 -10.63 33.59 -29.05
C MET A 67 -11.20 32.93 -30.32
N TYR A 68 -11.55 31.64 -30.29
CA TYR A 68 -12.17 30.92 -31.42
C TYR A 68 -13.71 30.82 -31.34
N GLY A 69 -14.32 31.44 -30.33
CA GLY A 69 -15.76 31.45 -30.07
C GLY A 69 -16.58 32.37 -30.99
N PHE A 70 -15.94 33.21 -31.80
CA PHE A 70 -16.62 34.02 -32.81
C PHE A 70 -16.42 33.41 -34.21
N GLY A 71 -17.43 32.69 -34.71
CA GLY A 71 -17.45 32.24 -36.09
C GLY A 71 -18.35 31.04 -36.38
N ALA A 72 -19.65 31.29 -36.42
CA ALA A 72 -20.70 30.62 -37.20
C ALA A 72 -20.88 29.07 -37.16
N VAL A 73 -22.16 28.69 -37.03
CA VAL A 73 -22.77 27.38 -37.33
C VAL A 73 -22.81 26.38 -36.16
N ALA A 74 -23.69 26.66 -35.18
CA ALA A 74 -24.27 25.63 -34.32
C ALA A 74 -25.29 24.81 -35.14
N LYS A 75 -24.86 23.70 -35.74
CA LYS A 75 -25.78 22.67 -36.26
C LYS A 75 -26.16 21.72 -35.13
N GLN A 76 -27.44 21.64 -34.81
CA GLN A 76 -27.95 20.75 -33.77
C GLN A 76 -27.77 19.27 -34.17
N PRO A 77 -27.12 18.44 -33.34
CA PRO A 77 -27.13 16.99 -33.51
C PRO A 77 -28.40 16.37 -32.89
N VAL A 78 -28.93 15.32 -33.54
CA VAL A 78 -30.27 14.74 -33.27
C VAL A 78 -30.21 13.38 -32.53
N SER A 79 -29.07 12.97 -31.96
CA SER A 79 -29.01 11.70 -31.19
C SER A 79 -27.82 11.58 -30.25
N PHE A 80 -27.98 10.74 -29.21
CA PHE A 80 -26.92 10.34 -28.27
C PHE A 80 -25.72 9.73 -29.01
N ARG A 81 -24.49 10.15 -28.67
CA ARG A 81 -23.25 9.65 -29.27
C ARG A 81 -22.25 9.24 -28.19
N PHE A 82 -21.59 8.10 -28.38
CA PHE A 82 -20.50 7.65 -27.52
C PHE A 82 -19.27 8.56 -27.67
N LEU A 83 -18.69 8.94 -26.52
CA LEU A 83 -17.54 9.85 -26.41
C LEU A 83 -16.28 9.01 -26.24
N TYR A 84 -15.36 9.05 -27.22
CA TYR A 84 -14.15 8.22 -27.11
C TYR A 84 -13.17 8.79 -26.10
N SER A 85 -13.02 10.12 -26.02
CA SER A 85 -12.11 10.77 -25.07
C SER A 85 -12.48 10.53 -23.60
N LEU A 86 -13.74 10.14 -23.33
CA LEU A 86 -14.21 9.77 -22.00
C LEU A 86 -13.49 8.53 -21.46
N VAL A 87 -13.07 7.60 -22.33
CA VAL A 87 -12.32 6.40 -21.91
C VAL A 87 -10.99 6.77 -21.25
N PRO A 88 -10.03 7.45 -21.92
CA PRO A 88 -8.78 7.83 -21.28
C PRO A 88 -8.96 8.83 -20.13
N ILE A 89 -10.02 9.64 -20.13
CA ILE A 89 -10.35 10.50 -18.98
C ILE A 89 -10.71 9.65 -17.77
N VAL A 90 -11.65 8.70 -17.90
CA VAL A 90 -12.04 7.81 -16.80
C VAL A 90 -10.85 7.00 -16.28
N LEU A 91 -10.00 6.50 -17.17
CA LEU A 91 -8.76 5.81 -16.79
C LEU A 91 -7.82 6.70 -15.98
N LEU A 92 -7.64 7.96 -16.38
CA LEU A 92 -6.85 8.94 -15.64
C LEU A 92 -7.43 9.21 -14.25
N PHE A 93 -8.76 9.33 -14.17
CA PHE A 93 -9.46 9.50 -12.91
C PHE A 93 -9.24 8.27 -12.00
N ILE A 94 -9.40 7.04 -12.50
CA ILE A 94 -9.15 5.82 -11.72
C ILE A 94 -7.73 5.84 -11.15
N TYR A 95 -6.73 6.13 -11.98
CA TYR A 95 -5.33 6.23 -11.55
C TYR A 95 -5.11 7.30 -10.46
N ALA A 96 -5.65 8.49 -10.68
CA ALA A 96 -5.59 9.60 -9.74
C ALA A 96 -6.28 9.29 -8.42
N GLY A 97 -7.41 8.57 -8.47
CA GLY A 97 -8.15 8.12 -7.29
C GLY A 97 -7.34 7.15 -6.45
N VAL A 98 -6.69 6.17 -7.08
CA VAL A 98 -5.82 5.19 -6.41
C VAL A 98 -4.62 5.89 -5.75
N ILE A 99 -3.89 6.75 -6.47
CA ILE A 99 -2.79 7.54 -5.87
C ILE A 99 -3.31 8.47 -4.76
N GLY A 100 -4.51 9.01 -4.96
CA GLY A 100 -5.21 9.83 -3.98
C GLY A 100 -5.39 9.11 -2.64
N LEU A 101 -5.75 7.83 -2.69
CA LEU A 101 -6.04 6.98 -1.53
C LEU A 101 -4.78 6.33 -0.93
N PHE A 102 -3.91 5.76 -1.76
CA PHE A 102 -2.80 4.90 -1.32
C PHE A 102 -1.43 5.55 -1.45
N GLY A 103 -1.31 6.73 -2.08
CA GLY A 103 -0.05 7.46 -2.29
C GLY A 103 0.73 7.00 -3.52
N SER A 104 0.47 5.78 -3.97
CA SER A 104 1.08 5.22 -5.18
C SER A 104 0.09 4.37 -5.96
N PHE A 105 0.43 4.09 -7.22
CA PHE A 105 -0.32 3.14 -8.03
C PHE A 105 0.46 1.82 -8.09
N ASP A 106 0.02 0.84 -7.31
CA ASP A 106 0.57 -0.53 -7.34
C ASP A 106 -0.43 -1.48 -8.01
N PHE A 107 -0.20 -1.77 -9.29
CA PHE A 107 -1.04 -2.66 -10.07
C PHE A 107 -1.06 -4.09 -9.51
N ALA A 108 0.06 -4.58 -8.96
CA ALA A 108 0.13 -5.93 -8.43
C ALA A 108 -0.72 -6.07 -7.17
N SER A 109 -0.63 -5.09 -6.26
CA SER A 109 -1.50 -5.03 -5.07
C SER A 109 -2.99 -5.00 -5.44
N ILE A 110 -3.38 -4.18 -6.43
CA ILE A 110 -4.77 -4.09 -6.88
C ILE A 110 -5.27 -5.45 -7.39
N VAL A 111 -4.52 -6.10 -8.27
CA VAL A 111 -4.89 -7.42 -8.78
C VAL A 111 -5.00 -8.42 -7.63
N PHE A 112 -4.01 -8.45 -6.74
CA PHE A 112 -4.03 -9.37 -5.60
C PHE A 112 -5.32 -9.25 -4.77
N HIS A 113 -5.72 -8.04 -4.40
CA HIS A 113 -6.92 -7.81 -3.60
C HIS A 113 -8.21 -8.14 -4.38
N LEU A 114 -8.24 -7.94 -5.70
CA LEU A 114 -9.36 -8.37 -6.54
C LEU A 114 -9.51 -9.90 -6.57
N ASN A 115 -8.40 -10.64 -6.62
CA ASN A 115 -8.39 -12.10 -6.61
C ASN A 115 -8.74 -12.70 -5.23
N MET A 116 -8.25 -12.07 -4.15
CA MET A 116 -8.34 -12.60 -2.79
C MET A 116 -9.51 -12.06 -1.98
N GLY A 117 -10.14 -10.97 -2.43
CA GLY A 117 -11.26 -10.33 -1.76
C GLY A 117 -10.84 -9.16 -0.83
N VAL A 118 -11.78 -8.23 -0.67
CA VAL A 118 -11.68 -7.05 0.20
C VAL A 118 -12.68 -7.08 1.36
N GLU A 119 -13.33 -8.23 1.59
CA GLU A 119 -14.27 -8.42 2.68
C GLU A 119 -13.59 -8.18 4.02
N GLY A 120 -14.18 -7.35 4.88
CA GLY A 120 -13.64 -7.04 6.21
C GLY A 120 -12.55 -5.97 6.25
N GLY A 121 -12.14 -5.40 5.11
CA GLY A 121 -11.20 -4.27 5.02
C GLY A 121 -11.75 -3.15 4.17
N ALA A 122 -12.63 -2.33 4.74
CA ALA A 122 -13.13 -1.12 4.10
C ALA A 122 -12.32 0.08 4.63
N PRO A 123 -11.60 0.84 3.77
CA PRO A 123 -10.85 1.99 4.23
C PRO A 123 -11.79 3.03 4.86
N GLU A 124 -11.36 3.62 5.97
CA GLU A 124 -12.03 4.74 6.61
C GLU A 124 -12.30 5.85 5.56
N ASN A 125 -13.53 6.38 5.52
CA ASN A 125 -13.96 7.38 4.53
C ASN A 125 -13.95 6.95 3.05
N SER A 126 -13.71 5.66 2.71
CA SER A 126 -13.70 5.16 1.32
C SER A 126 -14.99 5.50 0.56
N THR A 127 -16.14 5.45 1.22
CA THR A 127 -17.45 5.83 0.65
C THR A 127 -17.48 7.30 0.26
N LYS A 128 -16.99 8.20 1.14
CA LYS A 128 -16.92 9.64 0.90
C LYS A 128 -15.95 9.99 -0.22
N TYR A 129 -14.79 9.33 -0.27
CA TYR A 129 -13.81 9.52 -1.35
C TYR A 129 -14.35 8.99 -2.69
N THR A 130 -14.92 7.79 -2.69
CA THR A 130 -15.54 7.17 -3.87
C THR A 130 -16.72 8.00 -4.38
N LEU A 131 -17.54 8.54 -3.48
CA LEU A 131 -18.67 9.39 -3.87
C LEU A 131 -18.18 10.72 -4.47
N ARG A 132 -17.23 11.41 -3.83
CA ARG A 132 -16.64 12.65 -4.38
C ARG A 132 -16.00 12.40 -5.74
N PHE A 133 -15.33 11.28 -5.88
CA PHE A 133 -14.73 10.83 -7.13
C PHE A 133 -15.79 10.60 -8.21
N ALA A 134 -16.82 9.80 -7.92
CA ALA A 134 -17.91 9.50 -8.83
C ALA A 134 -18.66 10.76 -9.28
N LEU A 135 -18.93 11.69 -8.34
CA LEU A 135 -19.55 12.98 -8.64
C LEU A 135 -18.67 13.87 -9.53
N SER A 136 -17.36 13.87 -9.31
CA SER A 136 -16.40 14.62 -10.15
C SER A 136 -16.35 14.05 -11.57
N CYS A 137 -16.27 12.72 -11.70
CA CYS A 137 -16.34 12.03 -12.98
C CYS A 137 -17.66 12.34 -13.69
N LEU A 138 -18.80 12.21 -13.00
CA LEU A 138 -20.12 12.51 -13.55
C LEU A 138 -20.22 13.96 -14.02
N GLY A 139 -19.68 14.92 -13.24
CA GLY A 139 -19.64 16.33 -13.61
C GLY A 139 -18.89 16.57 -14.93
N VAL A 140 -17.72 15.94 -15.10
CA VAL A 140 -16.95 16.03 -16.36
C VAL A 140 -17.72 15.40 -17.53
N ILE A 141 -18.33 14.22 -17.32
CA ILE A 141 -19.11 13.52 -18.35
C ILE A 141 -20.31 14.36 -18.81
N LEU A 142 -21.11 14.87 -17.87
CA LEU A 142 -22.29 15.67 -18.17
C LEU A 142 -21.93 16.98 -18.88
N ALA A 143 -20.83 17.61 -18.48
CA ALA A 143 -20.40 18.85 -19.08
C ALA A 143 -19.88 18.64 -20.51
N PHE A 144 -19.10 17.58 -20.76
CA PHE A 144 -18.65 17.24 -22.12
C PHE A 144 -19.82 16.82 -23.03
N TRP A 145 -20.76 16.02 -22.50
CA TRP A 145 -21.99 15.65 -23.20
C TRP A 145 -22.82 16.88 -23.60
N PHE A 146 -22.96 17.84 -22.68
CA PHE A 146 -23.66 19.09 -22.96
C PHE A 146 -22.97 19.92 -24.06
N LEU A 147 -21.64 20.07 -24.01
CA LEU A 147 -20.87 20.83 -25.01
C LEU A 147 -21.01 20.23 -26.42
N ILE A 148 -20.96 18.90 -26.56
CA ILE A 148 -21.07 18.22 -27.86
C ILE A 148 -22.46 18.35 -28.48
N ASN A 149 -23.50 18.40 -27.66
CA ASN A 149 -24.87 18.65 -28.13
C ASN A 149 -25.08 20.11 -28.57
N LYS A 150 -24.14 21.01 -28.27
CA LYS A 150 -24.19 22.43 -28.65
C LYS A 150 -23.34 22.75 -29.86
N ASP A 151 -22.19 22.10 -30.02
CA ASP A 151 -21.28 22.38 -31.12
C ASP A 151 -20.54 21.12 -31.61
N ARG A 152 -20.64 20.85 -32.92
CA ARG A 152 -20.01 19.69 -33.59
C ARG A 152 -18.48 19.74 -33.54
N ARG A 153 -17.85 20.91 -33.36
CA ARG A 153 -16.40 21.03 -33.19
C ARG A 153 -15.90 20.22 -31.98
N PHE A 154 -16.68 20.13 -30.91
CA PHE A 154 -16.34 19.29 -29.76
C PHE A 154 -16.34 17.79 -30.09
N LEU A 155 -17.15 17.36 -31.06
CA LEU A 155 -17.10 15.97 -31.53
C LEU A 155 -15.80 15.72 -32.31
N VAL A 156 -15.37 16.67 -33.16
CA VAL A 156 -14.08 16.56 -33.85
C VAL A 156 -12.94 16.54 -32.83
N LEU A 157 -13.00 17.40 -31.82
CA LEU A 157 -12.03 17.43 -30.73
C LEU A 157 -12.03 16.12 -29.92
N ASP A 158 -13.19 15.56 -29.58
CA ASP A 158 -13.30 14.24 -28.91
C ASP A 158 -12.58 13.14 -29.70
N ARG A 159 -12.78 13.09 -31.02
CA ARG A 159 -12.11 12.11 -31.89
C ARG A 159 -10.61 12.36 -31.97
N ALA A 160 -10.19 13.62 -32.11
CA ALA A 160 -8.79 13.99 -32.24
C ALA A 160 -7.99 13.77 -30.93
N LEU A 161 -8.61 13.98 -29.77
CA LEU A 161 -7.97 13.84 -28.47
C LEU A 161 -7.90 12.41 -27.95
N PHE A 162 -8.69 11.47 -28.48
CA PHE A 162 -8.72 10.10 -27.98
C PHE A 162 -7.34 9.43 -27.96
N ILE A 163 -6.64 9.40 -29.10
CA ILE A 163 -5.33 8.73 -29.20
C ILE A 163 -4.27 9.45 -28.34
N PRO A 164 -4.08 10.78 -28.42
CA PRO A 164 -3.12 11.48 -27.57
C PRO A 164 -3.38 11.28 -26.07
N LEU A 165 -4.64 11.40 -25.62
CA LEU A 165 -4.99 11.21 -24.21
C LEU A 165 -4.73 9.77 -23.75
N LEU A 166 -4.97 8.78 -24.61
CA LEU A 166 -4.67 7.38 -24.30
C LEU A 166 -3.15 7.14 -24.20
N LEU A 167 -2.37 7.71 -25.12
CA LEU A 167 -0.92 7.55 -25.16
C LEU A 167 -0.19 8.27 -24.03
N ILE A 168 -0.74 9.33 -23.44
CA ILE A 168 -0.16 9.97 -22.25
C ILE A 168 -0.75 9.44 -20.93
N ASN A 169 -1.69 8.49 -21.00
CA ASN A 169 -2.41 8.04 -19.82
C ASN A 169 -1.50 7.17 -18.92
N PRO A 170 -1.27 7.56 -17.67
CA PRO A 170 -0.36 6.84 -16.79
C PRO A 170 -0.90 5.47 -16.37
N LEU A 171 -2.23 5.27 -16.32
CA LEU A 171 -2.82 3.95 -16.09
C LEU A 171 -2.50 3.00 -17.23
N VAL A 172 -2.65 3.48 -18.47
CA VAL A 172 -2.34 2.70 -19.67
C VAL A 172 -0.87 2.28 -19.68
N TRP A 173 0.05 3.17 -19.30
CA TRP A 173 1.47 2.82 -19.16
C TRP A 173 1.76 1.89 -17.98
N SER A 174 1.11 2.09 -16.83
CA SER A 174 1.33 1.27 -15.64
C SER A 174 0.86 -0.16 -15.86
N VAL A 175 -0.30 -0.34 -16.50
CA VAL A 175 -0.83 -1.65 -16.88
C VAL A 175 -0.09 -2.20 -18.09
N GLY A 176 0.17 -1.38 -19.11
CA GLY A 176 0.85 -1.78 -20.34
C GLY A 176 2.27 -2.26 -20.11
N SER A 177 3.05 -1.57 -19.28
CA SER A 177 4.42 -2.00 -18.92
C SER A 177 4.45 -3.36 -18.22
N PHE A 178 3.40 -3.71 -17.48
CA PHE A 178 3.27 -5.03 -16.88
C PHE A 178 3.15 -6.15 -17.95
N PHE A 179 2.38 -5.92 -19.01
CA PHE A 179 2.17 -6.91 -20.08
C PHE A 179 3.30 -6.90 -21.13
N ILE A 180 3.83 -5.71 -21.46
CA ILE A 180 4.91 -5.53 -22.45
C ILE A 180 6.27 -5.96 -21.87
N GLY A 181 6.49 -5.79 -20.56
CA GLY A 181 7.72 -6.21 -19.88
C GLY A 181 7.88 -7.73 -19.68
N SER A 182 7.06 -8.54 -20.34
CA SER A 182 7.04 -10.01 -20.26
C SER A 182 8.19 -10.65 -21.04
N HIS A 183 9.43 -10.37 -20.63
CA HIS A 183 10.54 -11.23 -20.99
C HIS A 183 10.61 -12.40 -20.01
N TYR A 184 10.91 -13.60 -20.52
CA TYR A 184 11.29 -14.75 -19.70
C TYR A 184 12.68 -14.48 -19.07
N ASP A 185 12.74 -13.61 -18.05
CA ASP A 185 13.91 -13.50 -17.17
C ASP A 185 13.82 -14.61 -16.12
N ASP A 186 14.80 -15.51 -16.11
CA ASP A 186 14.88 -16.64 -15.18
C ASP A 186 15.87 -16.41 -14.04
N ARG A 187 16.44 -15.20 -13.93
CA ARG A 187 17.54 -14.94 -13.00
C ARG A 187 17.11 -14.96 -11.54
N LEU A 188 15.90 -14.49 -11.18
CA LEU A 188 15.44 -14.63 -9.79
C LEU A 188 15.05 -16.09 -9.52
N LEU A 189 14.44 -16.78 -10.48
CA LEU A 189 14.22 -18.22 -10.38
C LEU A 189 15.54 -19.00 -10.17
N LYS A 190 16.63 -18.65 -10.88
CA LYS A 190 17.96 -19.25 -10.66
C LYS A 190 18.60 -18.85 -9.33
N ALA A 191 18.30 -17.65 -8.83
CA ALA A 191 18.77 -17.18 -7.53
C ALA A 191 17.95 -17.77 -6.36
N TYR A 192 16.76 -18.29 -6.63
CA TYR A 192 15.89 -18.90 -5.63
C TYR A 192 16.51 -20.20 -5.09
N PHE A 193 16.69 -20.26 -3.77
CA PHE A 193 17.17 -21.41 -3.04
C PHE A 193 16.00 -22.12 -2.34
N ALA A 194 15.62 -23.29 -2.85
CA ALA A 194 14.50 -24.06 -2.32
C ALA A 194 14.78 -24.52 -0.87
N PRO A 195 13.94 -24.15 0.12
CA PRO A 195 14.25 -24.41 1.52
C PRO A 195 13.82 -25.81 1.99
N ASP A 196 13.23 -26.64 1.10
CA ASP A 196 12.62 -27.93 1.41
C ASP A 196 13.53 -28.93 2.13
N HIS A 197 14.83 -28.81 1.88
CA HIS A 197 15.88 -29.70 2.37
C HIS A 197 16.60 -29.18 3.62
N LEU A 198 16.26 -27.97 4.08
CA LEU A 198 16.90 -27.37 5.25
C LEU A 198 16.58 -28.18 6.50
N GLN A 199 17.60 -28.43 7.32
CA GLN A 199 17.48 -29.22 8.54
C GLN A 199 17.81 -28.35 9.74
N LEU A 200 17.12 -28.62 10.84
CA LEU A 200 17.46 -28.02 12.12
C LEU A 200 18.80 -28.61 12.60
N ALA A 201 19.80 -27.76 12.81
CA ALA A 201 21.14 -28.18 13.21
C ALA A 201 21.28 -28.35 14.72
N THR A 202 20.42 -27.70 15.50
CA THR A 202 20.50 -27.67 16.96
C THR A 202 19.60 -28.75 17.58
N ALA A 203 20.12 -29.42 18.62
CA ALA A 203 19.32 -30.33 19.43
C ALA A 203 18.31 -29.58 20.32
N ILE A 204 18.66 -28.37 20.76
CA ILE A 204 17.80 -27.49 21.55
C ILE A 204 17.02 -26.59 20.59
N LYS A 205 15.70 -26.80 20.54
CA LYS A 205 14.76 -26.02 19.74
C LYS A 205 14.43 -24.72 20.47
N GLN A 206 14.70 -23.58 19.83
CA GLN A 206 14.32 -22.27 20.37
C GLN A 206 12.86 -21.97 20.06
N ASN A 207 12.17 -21.27 20.97
CA ASN A 207 10.88 -20.67 20.66
C ASN A 207 11.09 -19.32 19.96
N MET A 208 10.09 -18.88 19.21
CA MET A 208 10.13 -17.57 18.58
C MET A 208 8.80 -16.84 18.70
N ILE A 209 8.86 -15.54 18.94
CA ILE A 209 7.72 -14.62 18.83
C ILE A 209 8.08 -13.60 17.76
N ILE A 210 7.29 -13.54 16.69
CA ILE A 210 7.47 -12.58 15.60
C ILE A 210 6.38 -11.51 15.76
N ILE A 211 6.78 -10.26 15.92
CA ILE A 211 5.87 -9.13 16.08
C ILE A 211 5.98 -8.27 14.82
N TYR A 212 4.94 -8.29 14.01
CA TYR A 212 4.81 -7.41 12.85
C TYR A 212 4.25 -6.06 13.30
N ALA A 213 5.08 -5.03 13.23
CA ALA A 213 4.72 -3.65 13.53
C ALA A 213 4.18 -2.97 12.25
N GLU A 214 2.86 -3.07 12.04
CA GLU A 214 2.11 -2.50 10.90
C GLU A 214 2.61 -1.11 10.54
N SER A 215 3.04 -0.92 9.28
CA SER A 215 3.49 0.35 8.70
C SER A 215 4.57 1.11 9.49
N THR A 216 5.14 0.49 10.53
CA THR A 216 6.00 1.15 11.52
C THR A 216 7.44 1.02 11.07
N GLU A 217 7.83 1.88 10.13
CA GLU A 217 9.16 1.90 9.54
C GLU A 217 10.20 2.57 10.45
N ARG A 218 11.47 2.13 10.37
CA ARG A 218 12.60 2.67 11.12
C ARG A 218 12.86 4.16 10.84
N THR A 219 12.42 4.64 9.68
CA THR A 219 12.51 6.03 9.24
C THR A 219 11.85 7.02 10.21
N PHE A 220 10.83 6.60 10.98
CA PHE A 220 10.19 7.44 11.99
C PHE A 220 11.15 7.87 13.11
N ALA A 221 12.25 7.15 13.35
CA ALA A 221 13.25 7.58 14.32
C ALA A 221 14.10 8.76 13.83
N ASP A 222 14.08 9.08 12.53
CA ASP A 222 14.95 10.07 11.88
C ASP A 222 14.20 11.35 11.45
N ILE A 223 12.88 11.42 11.67
CA ILE A 223 12.08 12.65 11.49
C ILE A 223 12.23 13.59 12.70
N ALA A 224 11.77 14.84 12.58
CA ALA A 224 11.93 15.85 13.63
C ALA A 224 11.32 15.46 14.99
N ALA A 225 10.24 14.70 15.01
CA ALA A 225 9.60 14.19 16.23
C ALA A 225 10.09 12.79 16.64
N GLY A 226 11.10 12.24 15.98
CA GLY A 226 11.47 10.82 16.05
C GLY A 226 11.87 10.33 17.42
N ASP A 227 12.49 11.17 18.25
CA ASP A 227 12.85 10.81 19.63
C ASP A 227 11.64 10.58 20.53
N LYS A 228 10.48 11.18 20.21
CA LYS A 228 9.24 10.98 20.96
C LYS A 228 8.40 9.85 20.38
N VAL A 229 8.35 9.78 19.04
CA VAL A 229 7.53 8.82 18.29
C VAL A 229 8.09 7.41 18.39
N PHE A 230 9.42 7.27 18.36
CA PHE A 230 10.11 5.98 18.28
C PHE A 230 10.82 5.59 19.58
N ALA A 231 10.55 6.28 20.69
CA ALA A 231 11.29 6.14 21.95
C ALA A 231 11.32 4.69 22.46
N GLU A 232 10.14 4.06 22.54
CA GLU A 232 9.99 2.70 23.06
C GLU A 232 10.64 1.65 22.15
N LEU A 233 10.61 1.87 20.83
CA LEU A 233 11.29 1.01 19.86
C LEU A 233 12.81 1.21 19.93
N LYS A 234 13.31 2.44 20.08
CA LYS A 234 14.73 2.71 20.32
C LYS A 234 15.24 1.99 21.58
N GLU A 235 14.48 2.01 22.68
CA GLU A 235 14.81 1.26 23.90
C GLU A 235 14.93 -0.25 23.63
N LEU A 236 13.98 -0.82 22.87
CA LEU A 236 14.02 -2.24 22.50
C LEU A 236 15.22 -2.56 21.61
N SER A 237 15.51 -1.75 20.59
CA SER A 237 16.66 -1.92 19.71
C SER A 237 17.99 -1.88 20.47
N ALA A 238 18.13 -0.98 21.46
CA ALA A 238 19.33 -0.86 22.28
C ALA A 238 19.55 -2.09 23.18
N SER A 239 18.53 -2.92 23.42
CA SER A 239 18.62 -4.14 24.23
C SER A 239 18.94 -5.39 23.42
N GLY A 240 19.08 -5.30 22.09
CA GLY A 240 19.32 -6.45 21.23
C GLY A 240 19.98 -6.11 19.90
N LEU A 241 19.80 -6.98 18.91
CA LEU A 241 20.35 -6.80 17.58
C LEU A 241 19.37 -5.98 16.73
N GLU A 242 19.78 -4.82 16.27
CA GLU A 242 19.11 -4.07 15.21
C GLU A 242 19.79 -4.32 13.87
N VAL A 243 19.02 -4.66 12.83
CA VAL A 243 19.51 -4.64 11.45
C VAL A 243 18.92 -3.45 10.71
N LYS A 244 19.79 -2.51 10.34
CA LYS A 244 19.43 -1.31 9.59
C LYS A 244 19.78 -1.47 8.11
N GLY A 245 18.90 -0.95 7.26
CA GLY A 245 19.05 -0.96 5.79
C GLY A 245 18.15 -1.96 5.06
N LEU A 246 17.12 -2.45 5.75
CA LEU A 246 16.02 -3.23 5.19
C LEU A 246 15.08 -2.33 4.35
N ALA A 247 15.33 -2.22 3.05
CA ALA A 247 14.50 -1.44 2.14
C ALA A 247 13.24 -2.20 1.69
N GLN A 248 12.26 -1.48 1.15
CA GLN A 248 11.07 -2.09 0.55
C GLN A 248 11.32 -2.47 -0.90
N ALA A 249 11.20 -3.76 -1.20
CA ALA A 249 11.24 -4.25 -2.56
C ALA A 249 9.87 -4.10 -3.25
N LYS A 250 9.88 -4.19 -4.59
CA LYS A 250 8.64 -4.35 -5.37
C LYS A 250 7.85 -5.54 -4.84
N ASN A 251 6.53 -5.41 -4.78
CA ASN A 251 5.61 -6.44 -4.31
C ASN A 251 5.90 -6.94 -2.88
N THR A 252 6.37 -6.04 -2.00
CA THR A 252 6.49 -6.25 -0.54
C THR A 252 5.92 -5.07 0.24
N GLY A 253 5.00 -4.30 -0.36
CA GLY A 253 4.56 -2.98 0.12
C GLY A 253 3.19 -2.91 0.80
N TRP A 254 2.63 -4.06 1.20
CA TRP A 254 1.40 -4.17 1.99
C TRP A 254 1.49 -5.41 2.89
N SER A 255 0.70 -5.47 3.97
CA SER A 255 0.92 -6.43 5.08
C SER A 255 1.06 -7.88 4.61
N MET A 256 0.15 -8.36 3.76
CA MET A 256 0.21 -9.72 3.24
C MET A 256 1.48 -9.99 2.41
N ALA A 257 1.95 -9.00 1.64
CA ALA A 257 3.20 -9.11 0.90
C ALA A 257 4.43 -9.05 1.82
N GLY A 258 4.37 -8.29 2.90
CA GLY A 258 5.36 -8.27 3.97
C GLY A 258 5.48 -9.62 4.67
N PHE A 259 4.35 -10.23 5.04
CA PHE A 259 4.30 -11.57 5.65
C PHE A 259 4.86 -12.62 4.71
N VAL A 260 4.47 -12.58 3.44
CA VAL A 260 4.99 -13.50 2.42
C VAL A 260 6.49 -13.34 2.22
N ALA A 261 6.99 -12.12 2.08
CA ALA A 261 8.42 -11.88 1.90
C ALA A 261 9.21 -12.39 3.10
N SER A 262 8.79 -12.04 4.32
CA SER A 262 9.49 -12.41 5.55
C SER A 262 9.33 -13.88 5.95
N GLN A 263 8.25 -14.56 5.55
CA GLN A 263 8.01 -15.97 5.93
C GLN A 263 8.29 -16.97 4.81
N CYS A 264 8.39 -16.54 3.56
CA CYS A 264 8.61 -17.44 2.41
C CYS A 264 9.85 -17.06 1.59
N GLY A 265 10.46 -15.90 1.86
CA GLY A 265 11.67 -15.45 1.17
C GLY A 265 11.46 -15.04 -0.28
N VAL A 266 10.23 -14.63 -0.65
CA VAL A 266 9.89 -14.21 -2.02
C VAL A 266 8.92 -13.03 -2.01
N PRO A 267 8.95 -12.13 -3.01
CA PRO A 267 7.95 -11.08 -3.15
C PRO A 267 6.58 -11.65 -3.55
N LEU A 268 5.50 -10.95 -3.20
CA LEU A 268 4.13 -11.37 -3.54
C LEU A 268 3.77 -10.97 -4.97
N GLN A 269 4.14 -11.80 -5.95
CA GLN A 269 3.73 -11.60 -7.34
C GLN A 269 2.33 -12.21 -7.58
N PRO A 270 1.29 -11.48 -8.01
CA PRO A 270 -0.07 -12.03 -8.13
C PRO A 270 -0.25 -13.05 -9.26
N HIS A 271 -0.97 -14.15 -9.00
CA HIS A 271 -1.23 -15.22 -9.97
C HIS A 271 -2.21 -14.86 -11.09
N GLY A 272 -3.25 -14.05 -10.82
CA GLY A 272 -4.33 -13.75 -11.77
C GLY A 272 -3.84 -13.10 -13.08
N LEU A 273 -2.63 -12.55 -13.06
CA LEU A 273 -1.93 -11.99 -14.23
C LEU A 273 -1.26 -13.06 -15.11
N LEU A 274 -1.16 -14.31 -14.63
CA LEU A 274 -0.48 -15.44 -15.26
C LEU A 274 -1.46 -16.52 -15.73
N SER A 275 -2.62 -16.68 -15.10
CA SER A 275 -3.58 -17.76 -15.37
C SER A 275 -4.59 -17.49 -16.49
N GLY A 276 -4.48 -16.37 -17.20
CA GLY A 276 -5.44 -15.98 -18.26
C GLY A 276 -6.79 -15.48 -17.74
N ASN A 277 -7.12 -15.70 -16.46
CA ASN A 277 -8.32 -15.18 -15.79
C ASN A 277 -7.95 -14.44 -14.49
N LEU A 278 -8.05 -13.10 -14.55
CA LEU A 278 -7.84 -12.20 -13.41
C LEU A 278 -8.85 -12.41 -12.28
N PHE A 279 -9.96 -13.11 -12.50
CA PHE A 279 -11.08 -13.22 -11.56
C PHE A 279 -11.24 -14.59 -10.90
N ASP A 280 -10.37 -15.56 -11.21
CA ASP A 280 -10.45 -16.86 -10.54
C ASP A 280 -10.01 -16.71 -9.08
N LYS A 281 -10.96 -16.99 -8.17
CA LYS A 281 -10.69 -17.04 -6.73
C LYS A 281 -9.79 -18.23 -6.45
N GLN A 282 -8.56 -17.98 -6.04
CA GLN A 282 -7.67 -19.05 -5.62
C GLN A 282 -8.04 -19.55 -4.22
N GLN A 283 -8.11 -20.88 -4.08
CA GLN A 283 -8.36 -21.53 -2.79
C GLN A 283 -7.06 -21.89 -2.04
N THR A 284 -5.96 -22.06 -2.77
CA THR A 284 -4.63 -22.32 -2.21
C THR A 284 -3.76 -21.08 -2.34
N PHE A 285 -2.90 -20.86 -1.35
CA PHE A 285 -1.97 -19.74 -1.32
C PHE A 285 -0.56 -20.28 -1.44
N PHE A 286 0.18 -19.85 -2.46
CA PHE A 286 1.61 -20.17 -2.65
C PHE A 286 1.99 -21.66 -2.59
N ALA A 287 1.18 -22.53 -3.20
CA ALA A 287 1.37 -23.98 -3.14
C ALA A 287 2.68 -24.51 -3.79
N GLY A 288 3.39 -23.67 -4.55
CA GLY A 288 4.63 -24.06 -5.25
C GLY A 288 5.93 -23.80 -4.48
N ILE A 289 5.83 -23.27 -3.26
CA ILE A 289 6.98 -23.01 -2.38
C ILE A 289 6.72 -23.46 -0.94
N VAL A 290 7.81 -23.62 -0.20
CA VAL A 290 7.82 -23.91 1.23
C VAL A 290 8.11 -22.65 2.01
N CYS A 291 7.24 -22.33 2.97
CA CYS A 291 7.40 -21.19 3.88
C CYS A 291 7.89 -21.65 5.26
N LEU A 292 8.14 -20.68 6.14
CA LEU A 292 8.66 -20.88 7.49
C LEU A 292 7.82 -21.89 8.27
N SER A 293 6.51 -21.69 8.30
CA SER A 293 5.59 -22.56 9.03
C SER A 293 5.62 -24.01 8.52
N ASP A 294 5.78 -24.24 7.21
CA ASP A 294 5.91 -25.60 6.66
C ASP A 294 7.15 -26.33 7.21
N LEU A 295 8.29 -25.64 7.30
CA LEU A 295 9.53 -26.17 7.88
C LEU A 295 9.39 -26.39 9.39
N LEU A 296 8.77 -25.45 10.09
CA LEU A 296 8.49 -25.54 11.52
C LEU A 296 7.61 -26.76 11.83
N LYS A 297 6.53 -26.98 11.04
CA LYS A 297 5.66 -28.14 11.20
C LYS A 297 6.38 -29.46 10.95
N LYS A 298 7.30 -29.53 9.97
CA LYS A 298 8.16 -30.70 9.76
C LYS A 298 9.08 -30.99 10.96
N ASN A 299 9.32 -29.99 11.82
CA ASN A 299 10.17 -30.07 13.00
C ASN A 299 9.35 -29.99 14.31
N ASP A 300 8.08 -30.40 14.30
CA ASP A 300 7.20 -30.52 15.48
C ASP A 300 6.92 -29.22 16.25
N TYR A 301 7.09 -28.07 15.61
CA TYR A 301 6.71 -26.80 16.21
C TYR A 301 5.18 -26.62 16.24
N GLN A 302 4.71 -25.95 17.28
CA GLN A 302 3.42 -25.29 17.29
C GLN A 302 3.53 -23.93 16.60
N VAL A 303 2.67 -23.65 15.64
CA VAL A 303 2.72 -22.42 14.86
C VAL A 303 1.39 -21.68 14.98
N GLU A 304 1.41 -20.48 15.54
CA GLU A 304 0.21 -19.65 15.74
C GLU A 304 0.35 -18.29 15.07
N PHE A 305 -0.78 -17.75 14.60
CA PHE A 305 -0.88 -16.38 14.08
C PHE A 305 -1.95 -15.60 14.82
N LEU A 306 -1.69 -14.33 15.12
CA LEU A 306 -2.66 -13.44 15.73
C LEU A 306 -2.66 -12.09 15.02
N ASN A 307 -3.84 -11.59 14.68
CA ASN A 307 -4.03 -10.18 14.38
C ASN A 307 -5.42 -9.73 14.85
N GLY A 308 -5.71 -8.43 14.77
CA GLY A 308 -7.02 -7.91 15.18
C GLY A 308 -8.11 -8.05 14.11
N SER A 309 -7.75 -8.39 12.87
CA SER A 309 -8.57 -8.18 11.67
C SER A 309 -9.40 -9.40 11.28
N ASP A 310 -10.30 -9.22 10.30
CA ASP A 310 -10.98 -10.35 9.67
C ASP A 310 -10.00 -11.10 8.76
N HIS A 311 -9.77 -12.39 9.03
CA HIS A 311 -8.93 -13.24 8.18
C HIS A 311 -9.56 -13.53 6.80
N GLY A 312 -10.82 -13.16 6.56
CA GLY A 312 -11.42 -13.14 5.22
C GLY A 312 -10.81 -12.10 4.28
N PHE A 313 -10.12 -11.10 4.82
CA PHE A 313 -9.47 -10.05 4.05
C PHE A 313 -8.13 -10.49 3.43
N ALA A 314 -7.84 -10.01 2.22
CA ALA A 314 -6.52 -10.05 1.59
C ALA A 314 -5.84 -11.43 1.55
N GLY A 315 -6.61 -12.52 1.45
CA GLY A 315 -6.07 -13.87 1.30
C GLY A 315 -5.46 -14.47 2.56
N MET A 316 -5.59 -13.81 3.72
CA MET A 316 -5.01 -14.25 4.99
C MET A 316 -5.46 -15.67 5.38
N ARG A 317 -6.77 -15.97 5.31
CA ARG A 317 -7.30 -17.31 5.60
C ARG A 317 -6.70 -18.38 4.69
N ALA A 318 -6.50 -18.07 3.41
CA ALA A 318 -5.92 -19.00 2.45
C ALA A 318 -4.43 -19.25 2.77
N PHE A 319 -3.67 -18.21 3.12
CA PHE A 319 -2.28 -18.32 3.54
C PHE A 319 -2.11 -19.19 4.78
N LEU A 320 -2.85 -18.88 5.85
CA LEU A 320 -2.77 -19.60 7.12
C LEU A 320 -3.11 -21.08 6.97
N LYS A 321 -4.12 -21.39 6.15
CA LYS A 321 -4.52 -22.78 5.86
C LYS A 321 -3.49 -23.51 5.00
N SER A 322 -2.98 -22.86 3.96
CA SER A 322 -2.06 -23.49 3.00
C SER A 322 -0.71 -23.82 3.65
N HIS A 323 -0.23 -22.95 4.55
CA HIS A 323 1.05 -23.11 5.23
C HIS A 323 0.92 -23.59 6.68
N LYS A 324 -0.12 -24.39 6.98
CA LYS A 324 -0.20 -25.26 8.16
C LYS A 324 -0.06 -24.57 9.53
N PHE A 325 -0.64 -23.38 9.70
CA PHE A 325 -0.78 -22.78 11.03
C PHE A 325 -1.75 -23.61 11.88
N ASP A 326 -1.36 -23.92 13.12
CA ASP A 326 -2.17 -24.74 14.03
C ASP A 326 -3.39 -23.96 14.55
N GLN A 327 -3.18 -22.68 14.86
CA GLN A 327 -4.21 -21.78 15.36
C GLN A 327 -4.02 -20.38 14.78
N ALA A 328 -5.14 -19.70 14.54
CA ALA A 328 -5.14 -18.31 14.12
C ALA A 328 -6.21 -17.54 14.87
N PHE A 329 -5.85 -16.41 15.48
CA PHE A 329 -6.77 -15.54 16.22
C PHE A 329 -6.92 -14.20 15.50
N GLY A 330 -8.16 -13.82 15.22
CA GLY A 330 -8.59 -12.65 14.47
C GLY A 330 -9.89 -12.07 15.04
N LEU A 331 -10.58 -11.25 14.24
CA LEU A 331 -11.78 -10.52 14.63
C LEU A 331 -12.86 -11.39 15.32
N HIS A 332 -13.07 -12.60 14.82
CA HIS A 332 -14.20 -13.47 15.19
C HIS A 332 -13.92 -14.44 16.34
N ASN A 333 -12.67 -14.64 16.73
CA ASN A 333 -12.28 -15.63 17.74
C ASN A 333 -11.30 -15.08 18.80
N ILE A 334 -11.07 -13.77 18.82
CA ILE A 334 -10.56 -13.05 19.98
C ILE A 334 -11.75 -12.64 20.86
N GLU A 335 -11.76 -13.14 22.10
CA GLU A 335 -12.73 -12.73 23.11
C GLU A 335 -12.40 -11.31 23.62
N ALA A 336 -13.20 -10.33 23.18
CA ALA A 336 -13.07 -8.95 23.62
C ALA A 336 -14.42 -8.23 23.56
N ALA A 337 -14.51 -7.10 24.26
CA ALA A 337 -15.70 -6.25 24.22
C ALA A 337 -16.00 -5.80 22.78
N SER A 338 -17.25 -5.97 22.34
CA SER A 338 -17.66 -5.71 20.96
C SER A 338 -17.59 -4.23 20.57
N ASP A 339 -17.63 -3.33 21.54
CA ASP A 339 -17.61 -1.87 21.38
C ASP A 339 -16.19 -1.27 21.32
N TYR A 340 -15.15 -2.08 21.58
CA TYR A 340 -13.76 -1.62 21.56
C TYR A 340 -13.00 -2.20 20.36
N ARG A 341 -13.34 -1.68 19.17
CA ARG A 341 -12.76 -2.04 17.87
C ARG A 341 -12.64 -0.78 16.99
N ASN A 342 -11.79 -0.83 15.98
CA ASN A 342 -11.73 0.14 14.89
C ASN A 342 -12.21 -0.50 13.58
N ASP A 343 -12.20 0.26 12.48
CA ASP A 343 -12.67 -0.21 11.16
C ASP A 343 -11.91 -1.42 10.61
N TRP A 344 -10.71 -1.68 11.13
CA TRP A 344 -9.85 -2.80 10.74
C TRP A 344 -9.84 -3.96 11.75
N GLY A 345 -10.54 -3.82 12.88
CA GLY A 345 -10.74 -4.87 13.87
C GLY A 345 -10.32 -4.50 15.29
N HIS A 346 -9.78 -5.47 16.03
CA HIS A 346 -9.37 -5.26 17.43
C HIS A 346 -8.13 -4.36 17.53
N TYR A 347 -8.10 -3.50 18.55
CA TYR A 347 -6.93 -2.71 18.90
C TYR A 347 -5.76 -3.57 19.42
N ASP A 348 -4.54 -3.06 19.28
CA ASP A 348 -3.31 -3.80 19.62
C ASP A 348 -3.26 -4.25 21.08
N ASP A 349 -3.79 -3.49 22.03
CA ASP A 349 -3.81 -3.86 23.44
C ASP A 349 -4.70 -5.10 23.71
N THR A 350 -5.80 -5.24 22.95
CA THR A 350 -6.63 -6.45 22.94
C THR A 350 -5.87 -7.63 22.34
N VAL A 351 -5.23 -7.43 21.17
CA VAL A 351 -4.48 -8.50 20.48
C VAL A 351 -3.31 -8.98 21.31
N PHE A 352 -2.53 -8.08 21.91
CA PHE A 352 -1.42 -8.45 22.79
C PHE A 352 -1.89 -9.12 24.08
N LYS A 353 -3.07 -8.76 24.61
CA LYS A 353 -3.64 -9.50 25.75
C LYS A 353 -3.95 -10.95 25.39
N GLN A 354 -4.52 -11.18 24.20
CA GLN A 354 -4.73 -12.54 23.69
C GLN A 354 -3.39 -13.26 23.46
N ALA A 355 -2.41 -12.60 22.84
CA ALA A 355 -1.09 -13.16 22.60
C ALA A 355 -0.40 -13.60 23.91
N GLN A 356 -0.51 -12.81 24.99
CA GLN A 356 0.00 -13.20 26.32
C GLN A 356 -0.64 -14.50 26.81
N ASN A 357 -1.95 -14.64 26.67
CA ASN A 357 -2.66 -15.87 27.06
C ASN A 357 -2.19 -17.07 26.22
N ARG A 358 -1.99 -16.87 24.91
CA ARG A 358 -1.45 -17.92 24.02
C ARG A 358 -0.04 -18.33 24.40
N VAL A 359 0.86 -17.40 24.68
CA VAL A 359 2.23 -17.72 25.12
C VAL A 359 2.23 -18.56 26.40
N ARG A 360 1.37 -18.25 27.39
CA ARG A 360 1.24 -19.07 28.61
C ARG A 360 0.85 -20.52 28.28
N LEU A 361 -0.09 -20.71 27.35
CA LEU A 361 -0.55 -22.03 26.93
C LEU A 361 0.52 -22.78 26.13
N LEU A 362 1.17 -22.11 25.18
CA LEU A 362 2.25 -22.67 24.37
C LEU A 362 3.42 -23.11 25.26
N LYS A 363 3.85 -22.26 26.20
CA LYS A 363 4.93 -22.57 27.15
C LYS A 363 4.56 -23.77 28.05
N LYS A 364 3.31 -23.83 28.53
CA LYS A 364 2.82 -24.96 29.36
C LYS A 364 2.78 -26.29 28.59
N SER A 365 2.64 -26.26 27.26
CA SER A 365 2.59 -27.48 26.44
C SER A 365 3.93 -28.23 26.38
N GLY A 366 5.04 -27.53 26.65
CA GLY A 366 6.40 -28.07 26.52
C GLY A 366 6.89 -28.29 25.08
N LYS A 367 6.05 -28.04 24.07
CA LYS A 367 6.45 -28.09 22.65
C LYS A 367 7.12 -26.79 22.22
N PRO A 368 8.09 -26.84 21.29
CA PRO A 368 8.65 -25.63 20.72
C PRO A 368 7.58 -24.90 19.92
N TYR A 369 7.58 -23.58 19.96
CA TYR A 369 6.56 -22.79 19.27
C TYR A 369 7.12 -21.58 18.52
N VAL A 370 6.42 -21.20 17.46
CA VAL A 370 6.55 -19.91 16.80
C VAL A 370 5.19 -19.23 16.77
N MET A 371 5.11 -18.04 17.34
CA MET A 371 3.88 -17.23 17.34
C MET A 371 4.14 -15.93 16.59
N SER A 372 3.38 -15.68 15.53
CA SER A 372 3.38 -14.40 14.83
C SER A 372 2.21 -13.55 15.32
N VAL A 373 2.46 -12.28 15.64
CA VAL A 373 1.44 -11.29 16.05
C VAL A 373 1.59 -10.04 15.21
N ALA A 374 0.52 -9.57 14.58
CA ALA A 374 0.52 -8.34 13.80
C ALA A 374 -0.31 -7.25 14.48
N THR A 375 0.28 -6.05 14.60
CA THR A 375 -0.39 -4.84 15.09
C THR A 375 -1.23 -4.18 14.00
N ILE A 376 -2.01 -3.16 14.36
CA ILE A 376 -2.82 -2.37 13.43
C ILE A 376 -2.84 -0.87 13.77
N ALA A 377 -2.31 -0.46 14.93
CA ALA A 377 -2.44 0.94 15.37
C ALA A 377 -1.88 1.94 14.35
N ALA A 378 -0.74 1.67 13.71
CA ALA A 378 -0.16 2.59 12.74
C ALA A 378 -0.74 2.48 11.32
N HIS A 379 -1.91 1.85 11.14
CA HIS A 379 -2.55 1.74 9.83
C HIS A 379 -2.90 3.13 9.24
N PHE A 380 -2.57 3.33 7.96
CA PHE A 380 -2.84 4.57 7.23
C PHE A 380 -4.35 4.84 7.03
N PRO A 381 -4.78 6.09 6.76
CA PRO A 381 -3.97 7.30 6.72
C PRO A 381 -3.80 7.96 8.10
N ASN A 382 -4.68 7.64 9.06
CA ASN A 382 -4.82 8.40 10.32
C ASN A 382 -4.18 7.71 11.53
N GLY A 383 -4.12 6.38 11.55
CA GLY A 383 -3.74 5.59 12.72
C GLY A 383 -4.85 5.43 13.77
N HIS A 384 -4.73 4.40 14.61
CA HIS A 384 -5.67 3.97 15.64
C HIS A 384 -4.96 3.81 16.98
N SER A 385 -4.89 4.88 17.78
CA SER A 385 -4.33 4.81 19.15
C SER A 385 -5.15 3.89 20.04
N THR A 386 -4.47 3.15 20.93
CA THR A 386 -5.14 2.27 21.91
C THR A 386 -5.54 3.07 23.16
N ARG A 387 -6.63 2.68 23.83
CA ARG A 387 -7.02 3.25 25.14
C ARG A 387 -5.92 3.05 26.19
N SER A 388 -5.17 1.95 26.10
CA SER A 388 -4.02 1.67 26.95
C SER A 388 -2.89 2.70 26.76
N CYS A 389 -2.57 3.07 25.53
CA CYS A 389 -1.59 4.09 25.19
C CYS A 389 -2.07 5.51 25.53
N GLU A 390 -3.32 5.85 25.21
CA GLU A 390 -3.91 7.16 25.53
C GLU A 390 -3.86 7.46 27.03
N ARG A 391 -4.14 6.45 27.86
CA ARG A 391 -4.02 6.57 29.32
C ARG A 391 -2.58 6.73 29.80
N ALA A 392 -1.61 6.14 29.10
CA ALA A 392 -0.20 6.31 29.41
C ALA A 392 0.33 7.70 29.00
N PHE A 393 -0.27 8.32 27.98
CA PHE A 393 0.13 9.62 27.45
C PHE A 393 -1.06 10.61 27.35
N PRO A 394 -1.70 10.96 28.49
CA PRO A 394 -2.94 11.76 28.48
C PRO A 394 -2.74 13.20 27.97
N ASN A 395 -1.50 13.69 27.99
CA ASN A 395 -1.11 15.02 27.51
C ASN A 395 -0.38 14.97 26.16
N ASN A 396 -0.59 13.92 25.36
CA ASN A 396 0.00 13.79 24.04
C ASN A 396 -0.34 14.99 23.14
N LYS A 397 0.66 15.47 22.40
CA LYS A 397 0.52 16.54 21.39
C LYS A 397 0.96 16.10 19.99
N LEU A 398 1.35 14.84 19.83
CA LEU A 398 1.67 14.28 18.52
C LEU A 398 0.39 14.17 17.69
N PRO A 399 0.44 14.50 16.39
CA PRO A 399 -0.67 14.22 15.48
C PRO A 399 -0.97 12.73 15.40
N GLN A 400 -2.21 12.39 15.04
CA GLN A 400 -2.79 11.07 15.23
C GLN A 400 -1.90 9.94 14.70
N ILE A 401 -1.44 10.01 13.44
CA ILE A 401 -0.61 8.95 12.85
C ILE A 401 0.73 8.77 13.58
N LEU A 402 1.39 9.85 14.00
CA LEU A 402 2.62 9.77 14.78
C LEU A 402 2.37 9.23 16.19
N PHE A 403 1.24 9.59 16.79
CA PHE A 403 0.84 9.06 18.08
C PHE A 403 0.53 7.57 17.99
N SER A 404 -0.09 7.11 16.90
CA SER A 404 -0.34 5.70 16.64
C SER A 404 0.95 4.89 16.49
N VAL A 405 1.97 5.41 15.79
CA VAL A 405 3.31 4.79 15.74
C VAL A 405 3.92 4.70 17.15
N LYS A 406 3.79 5.76 17.96
CA LYS A 406 4.20 5.74 19.36
C LYS A 406 3.45 4.66 20.16
N CYS A 407 2.14 4.55 19.95
CA CYS A 407 1.31 3.54 20.60
C CYS A 407 1.70 2.11 20.20
N THR A 408 2.04 1.87 18.94
CA THR A 408 2.60 0.57 18.49
C THR A 408 3.86 0.24 19.29
N GLY A 409 4.82 1.16 19.39
CA GLY A 409 6.04 0.97 20.20
C GLY A 409 5.75 0.71 21.68
N TYR A 410 4.82 1.46 22.26
CA TYR A 410 4.38 1.31 23.65
C TYR A 410 3.74 -0.05 23.93
N GLU A 411 2.79 -0.51 23.09
CA GLU A 411 2.13 -1.79 23.30
C GLU A 411 3.09 -2.98 23.10
N ILE A 412 4.00 -2.90 22.13
CA ILE A 412 5.06 -3.89 21.94
C ILE A 412 5.98 -3.96 23.16
N SER A 413 6.46 -2.81 23.65
CA SER A 413 7.34 -2.75 24.82
C SER A 413 6.65 -3.30 26.07
N LYS A 414 5.37 -2.92 26.28
CA LYS A 414 4.55 -3.43 27.38
C LYS A 414 4.37 -4.95 27.30
N PHE A 415 4.03 -5.48 26.13
CA PHE A 415 3.89 -6.92 25.89
C PHE A 415 5.17 -7.68 26.26
N ILE A 416 6.32 -7.25 25.74
CA ILE A 416 7.62 -7.88 26.00
C ILE A 416 7.98 -7.79 27.49
N LYS A 417 7.77 -6.63 28.12
CA LYS A 417 8.02 -6.43 29.56
C LYS A 417 7.15 -7.37 30.41
N THR A 418 5.87 -7.55 30.06
CA THR A 418 4.98 -8.50 30.72
C THR A 418 5.46 -9.94 30.57
N LEU A 419 5.80 -10.38 29.35
CA LEU A 419 6.30 -11.75 29.13
C LEU A 419 7.59 -12.01 29.89
N ARG A 420 8.52 -11.04 29.92
CA ARG A 420 9.77 -11.14 30.68
C ARG A 420 9.50 -11.26 32.18
N HIS A 421 8.64 -10.41 32.73
CA HIS A 421 8.29 -10.44 34.15
C HIS A 421 7.66 -11.78 34.56
N GLU A 422 6.91 -12.42 33.66
CA GLU A 422 6.29 -13.72 33.90
C GLU A 422 7.22 -14.92 33.61
N GLY A 423 8.49 -14.70 33.23
CA GLY A 423 9.44 -15.78 32.88
C GLY A 423 9.08 -16.52 31.58
N LEU A 424 8.28 -15.91 30.71
CA LEU A 424 7.79 -16.53 29.47
C LEU A 424 8.77 -16.39 28.29
N LEU A 425 9.85 -15.63 28.45
CA LEU A 425 10.85 -15.42 27.40
C LEU A 425 12.06 -16.37 27.49
N ASP A 426 12.11 -17.25 28.49
CA ASP A 426 13.18 -18.24 28.61
C ASP A 426 13.23 -19.14 27.36
N ASN A 427 14.41 -19.26 26.73
CA ASN A 427 14.61 -19.97 25.46
C ASN A 427 13.69 -19.46 24.33
N THR A 428 13.39 -18.17 24.32
CA THR A 428 12.54 -17.52 23.31
C THR A 428 13.26 -16.33 22.69
N VAL A 429 13.38 -16.33 21.37
CA VAL A 429 13.81 -15.14 20.60
C VAL A 429 12.58 -14.34 20.20
N VAL A 430 12.60 -13.03 20.43
CA VAL A 430 11.55 -12.13 19.95
C VAL A 430 12.10 -11.31 18.80
N VAL A 431 11.42 -11.38 17.65
CA VAL A 431 11.73 -10.60 16.46
C VAL A 431 10.65 -9.54 16.30
N ILE A 432 11.04 -8.28 16.18
CA ILE A 432 10.14 -7.15 15.90
C ILE A 432 10.50 -6.65 14.51
N VAL A 433 9.53 -6.66 13.60
CA VAL A 433 9.77 -6.35 12.19
C VAL A 433 8.62 -5.53 11.61
N SER A 434 8.89 -4.55 10.77
CA SER A 434 7.83 -3.92 9.96
C SER A 434 7.31 -4.93 8.94
N ASP A 435 6.03 -4.90 8.63
CA ASP A 435 5.51 -5.62 7.48
C ASP A 435 5.79 -4.87 6.16
N HIS A 436 5.65 -3.55 6.18
CA HIS A 436 5.99 -2.65 5.08
C HIS A 436 6.23 -1.20 5.56
N LEU A 437 6.64 -0.33 4.64
CA LEU A 437 6.79 1.10 4.89
C LEU A 437 5.41 1.78 4.96
N MET A 438 5.33 2.87 5.71
CA MET A 438 4.11 3.66 5.86
C MET A 438 3.52 4.09 4.50
N MET A 439 2.22 3.89 4.31
CA MET A 439 1.54 4.38 3.11
C MET A 439 1.21 5.88 3.23
N LYS A 440 0.39 6.41 2.32
CA LYS A 440 0.02 7.82 2.31
C LYS A 440 -0.51 8.30 3.66
N ASN A 441 0.09 9.37 4.17
CA ASN A 441 -0.28 10.02 5.41
C ASN A 441 0.25 11.47 5.44
N ASP A 442 -0.13 12.24 6.45
CA ASP A 442 0.25 13.66 6.57
C ASP A 442 1.77 13.93 6.71
N TYR A 443 2.59 12.89 6.97
CA TYR A 443 4.05 12.96 7.13
C TYR A 443 4.82 12.33 5.97
N GLU A 444 4.15 11.93 4.89
CA GLU A 444 4.78 11.32 3.72
C GLU A 444 5.96 12.14 3.19
N GLU A 445 5.83 13.46 3.09
CA GLU A 445 6.90 14.34 2.59
C GLU A 445 8.16 14.27 3.47
N GLN A 446 7.99 14.31 4.80
CA GLN A 446 9.12 14.22 5.73
C GLN A 446 9.79 12.84 5.68
N LEU A 447 9.00 11.77 5.54
CA LEU A 447 9.51 10.40 5.41
C LEU A 447 10.27 10.23 4.09
N ASN A 448 9.76 10.77 2.98
CA ASN A 448 10.38 10.68 1.66
C ASN A 448 11.66 11.54 1.51
N GLN A 449 11.90 12.49 2.43
CA GLN A 449 13.19 13.21 2.53
C GLN A 449 14.30 12.37 3.18
N LYS A 450 13.99 11.17 3.67
CA LYS A 450 14.91 10.23 4.31
C LYS A 450 15.07 8.98 3.45
N GLN A 451 16.11 8.19 3.74
CA GLN A 451 16.16 6.82 3.25
C GLN A 451 15.13 6.00 4.02
N ARG A 452 14.08 5.55 3.34
CA ARG A 452 13.00 4.81 3.97
C ARG A 452 13.35 3.35 4.19
N LEU A 453 13.26 2.90 5.44
CA LEU A 453 13.73 1.58 5.87
C LEU A 453 12.72 0.92 6.81
N ASN A 454 12.45 -0.35 6.58
CA ASN A 454 11.73 -1.20 7.53
C ASN A 454 12.55 -1.36 8.81
N TYR A 455 11.85 -1.53 9.92
CA TYR A 455 12.42 -1.84 11.22
C TYR A 455 12.64 -3.35 11.35
N PHE A 456 13.78 -3.76 11.90
CA PHE A 456 14.09 -5.16 12.21
C PHE A 456 14.97 -5.22 13.44
N VAL A 457 14.42 -5.80 14.52
CA VAL A 457 15.11 -5.97 15.80
C VAL A 457 14.90 -7.38 16.33
N VAL A 458 15.95 -7.95 16.88
CA VAL A 458 15.95 -9.25 17.53
C VAL A 458 16.37 -9.07 18.99
N ILE A 459 15.60 -9.60 19.91
CA ILE A 459 15.92 -9.62 21.34
C ILE A 459 15.80 -11.04 21.88
N GLY A 460 16.59 -11.37 22.89
CA GLY A 460 16.60 -12.66 23.56
C GLY A 460 17.84 -12.80 24.42
N ASP A 461 17.84 -13.74 25.37
CA ASP A 461 18.93 -13.88 26.35
C ASP A 461 20.29 -14.21 25.70
N SER A 462 20.26 -14.88 24.54
CA SER A 462 21.44 -15.22 23.74
C SER A 462 21.81 -14.15 22.69
N ILE A 463 21.03 -13.07 22.59
CA ILE A 463 21.21 -12.02 21.58
C ILE A 463 21.98 -10.86 22.18
N ARG A 464 23.17 -10.60 21.65
CA ARG A 464 23.98 -9.46 22.09
C ARG A 464 23.44 -8.16 21.51
N PRO A 465 23.44 -7.05 22.27
CA PRO A 465 23.17 -5.74 21.74
C PRO A 465 24.17 -5.35 20.64
N GLN A 466 23.69 -5.05 19.44
CA GLN A 466 24.53 -4.63 18.31
C GLN A 466 23.68 -3.98 17.21
N LEU A 467 24.28 -3.06 16.45
CA LEU A 467 23.71 -2.50 15.23
C LEU A 467 24.46 -3.10 14.04
N LEU A 468 23.73 -3.77 13.15
CA LEU A 468 24.24 -4.27 11.87
C LEU A 468 23.67 -3.44 10.73
N GLU A 469 24.53 -2.89 9.88
CA GLU A 469 24.11 -2.20 8.66
C GLU A 469 24.28 -3.13 7.45
N ARG A 470 23.17 -3.39 6.74
CA ARG A 470 23.11 -4.26 5.55
C ARG A 470 22.28 -3.58 4.48
N GLN A 471 22.54 -3.82 3.21
CA GLN A 471 21.56 -3.45 2.17
C GLN A 471 20.67 -4.66 1.92
N ALA A 472 19.42 -4.61 2.34
CA ALA A 472 18.55 -5.79 2.37
C ALA A 472 17.12 -5.47 1.95
N ALA A 473 16.31 -6.51 1.77
CA ALA A 473 14.88 -6.42 1.57
C ALA A 473 14.13 -7.41 2.46
N MET A 474 12.80 -7.26 2.56
CA MET A 474 11.96 -8.11 3.41
C MET A 474 12.10 -9.62 3.14
N PHE A 475 12.51 -10.05 1.95
CA PHE A 475 12.77 -11.47 1.65
C PHE A 475 14.04 -12.03 2.31
N ASP A 476 14.97 -11.18 2.78
CA ASP A 476 16.14 -11.57 3.58
C ASP A 476 15.78 -11.90 5.03
N VAL A 477 14.58 -11.48 5.49
CA VAL A 477 14.08 -11.82 6.84
C VAL A 477 13.86 -13.33 6.96
N PHE A 478 13.36 -14.00 5.92
CA PHE A 478 13.08 -15.43 5.95
C PHE A 478 14.27 -16.31 6.35
N PRO A 479 15.42 -16.29 5.64
CA PRO A 479 16.60 -17.03 6.08
C PRO A 479 17.13 -16.53 7.43
N THR A 480 16.96 -15.25 7.77
CA THR A 480 17.37 -14.74 9.10
C THR A 480 16.57 -15.39 10.23
N LEU A 481 15.25 -15.58 10.05
CA LEU A 481 14.40 -16.29 11.02
C LEU A 481 14.83 -17.76 11.17
N LEU A 482 15.13 -18.42 10.05
CA LEU A 482 15.62 -19.81 10.06
C LEU A 482 16.97 -19.94 10.76
N ASP A 483 17.89 -19.01 10.52
CA ASP A 483 19.20 -18.95 11.17
C ASP A 483 19.06 -18.77 12.70
N LEU A 484 18.21 -17.83 13.13
CA LEU A 484 17.88 -17.61 14.54
C LEU A 484 17.25 -18.85 15.21
N LEU A 485 16.45 -19.62 14.48
CA LEU A 485 15.87 -20.88 14.95
C LEU A 485 16.88 -22.05 14.99
N GLY A 486 18.08 -21.88 14.42
CA GLY A 486 19.13 -22.88 14.39
C GLY A 486 19.11 -23.83 13.19
N PHE A 487 18.48 -23.43 12.07
CA PHE A 487 18.55 -24.20 10.83
C PHE A 487 19.94 -24.06 10.18
N SER A 488 20.44 -25.16 9.60
CA SER A 488 21.65 -25.10 8.77
C SER A 488 21.31 -24.53 7.40
N LEU A 489 21.88 -23.37 7.07
CA LEU A 489 21.65 -22.67 5.81
C LEU A 489 22.91 -22.71 4.93
N PRO A 490 22.92 -23.47 3.82
CA PRO A 490 23.98 -23.39 2.82
C PRO A 490 24.10 -21.96 2.29
N ASP A 491 25.31 -21.40 2.38
CA ASP A 491 25.60 -19.99 2.06
C ASP A 491 24.70 -18.97 2.78
N GLY A 492 24.04 -19.34 3.89
CA GLY A 492 23.07 -18.48 4.56
C GLY A 492 21.80 -18.21 3.75
N ARG A 493 21.48 -19.02 2.74
CA ARG A 493 20.40 -18.75 1.78
C ARG A 493 19.12 -19.55 2.04
N ALA A 494 17.98 -18.91 1.82
CA ALA A 494 16.67 -19.55 1.71
C ALA A 494 15.72 -18.63 0.92
N GLY A 495 14.94 -19.19 -0.01
CA GLY A 495 14.18 -18.39 -0.96
C GLY A 495 15.11 -17.50 -1.81
N LEU A 496 14.75 -16.24 -2.03
CA LEU A 496 15.63 -15.23 -2.63
C LEU A 496 16.58 -14.57 -1.62
N GLY A 497 16.36 -14.79 -0.32
CA GLY A 497 17.06 -14.07 0.73
C GLY A 497 18.41 -14.66 1.10
N VAL A 498 19.19 -13.84 1.79
CA VAL A 498 20.36 -14.25 2.57
C VAL A 498 20.16 -13.83 4.01
N SER A 499 20.49 -14.70 4.98
CA SER A 499 20.44 -14.38 6.40
C SER A 499 21.27 -13.12 6.68
N LEU A 500 20.67 -12.17 7.37
CA LEU A 500 21.29 -10.90 7.73
C LEU A 500 22.40 -11.09 8.78
N LEU A 501 22.48 -12.27 9.40
CA LEU A 501 23.55 -12.69 10.31
C LEU A 501 24.72 -13.35 9.57
N SER A 502 24.53 -13.74 8.30
CA SER A 502 25.57 -14.33 7.47
C SER A 502 26.51 -13.27 6.91
N VAL A 503 27.77 -13.68 6.68
CA VAL A 503 28.79 -12.87 5.98
C VAL A 503 28.51 -12.73 4.48
N ASN A 504 27.62 -13.54 3.92
CA ASN A 504 27.32 -13.54 2.49
C ASN A 504 26.46 -12.33 2.09
N LYS A 505 26.70 -11.84 0.87
CA LYS A 505 26.02 -10.65 0.35
C LYS A 505 24.58 -10.95 -0.05
N THR A 506 23.63 -10.11 0.33
CA THR A 506 22.24 -10.16 -0.16
C THR A 506 22.17 -9.85 -1.66
N LEU A 507 21.01 -10.07 -2.28
CA LEU A 507 20.79 -9.64 -3.67
C LEU A 507 20.88 -8.12 -3.83
N PHE A 508 20.47 -7.35 -2.83
CA PHE A 508 20.56 -5.89 -2.85
C PHE A 508 22.03 -5.42 -2.76
N GLU A 509 22.86 -6.06 -1.94
CA GLU A 509 24.30 -5.78 -1.85
C GLU A 509 25.06 -6.17 -3.12
N GLN A 510 24.63 -7.25 -3.80
CA GLN A 510 25.28 -7.72 -5.01
C GLN A 510 24.92 -6.89 -6.26
N TYR A 511 23.66 -6.47 -6.38
CA TYR A 511 23.12 -5.96 -7.65
C TYR A 511 22.45 -4.60 -7.55
N GLY A 512 22.22 -4.08 -6.35
CA GLY A 512 21.47 -2.85 -6.10
C GLY A 512 19.94 -3.05 -6.13
N ALA A 513 19.23 -2.25 -5.33
CA ALA A 513 17.78 -2.33 -5.17
C ALA A 513 17.02 -2.13 -6.49
N ASP A 514 17.39 -1.14 -7.30
CA ASP A 514 16.69 -0.81 -8.56
C ASP A 514 16.70 -1.98 -9.55
N LYS A 515 17.85 -2.65 -9.70
CA LYS A 515 18.00 -3.78 -10.61
C LYS A 515 17.21 -4.99 -10.14
N ILE A 516 17.16 -5.24 -8.84
CA ILE A 516 16.33 -6.33 -8.29
C ILE A 516 14.84 -6.00 -8.42
N ASN A 517 14.44 -4.77 -8.14
CA ASN A 517 13.04 -4.31 -8.29
C ASN A 517 12.55 -4.40 -9.74
N ASP A 518 13.41 -4.05 -10.70
CA ASP A 518 13.12 -4.23 -12.13
C ASP A 518 12.91 -5.71 -12.48
N ARG A 519 13.77 -6.60 -11.96
CA ARG A 519 13.62 -8.05 -12.15
C ARG A 519 12.37 -8.61 -11.50
N ILE A 520 12.03 -8.21 -10.27
CA ILE A 520 10.78 -8.63 -9.60
C ILE A 520 9.56 -8.23 -10.43
N SER A 521 9.60 -7.08 -11.10
CA SER A 521 8.50 -6.63 -11.94
C SER A 521 8.32 -7.49 -13.20
N ARG A 522 9.40 -8.13 -13.69
CA ARG A 522 9.46 -8.83 -14.98
C ARG A 522 9.50 -10.36 -14.86
N ASP A 523 10.03 -10.94 -13.79
CA ASP A 523 10.21 -12.39 -13.65
C ASP A 523 8.86 -13.10 -13.52
N ARG A 524 8.41 -13.72 -14.60
CA ARG A 524 7.17 -14.50 -14.67
C ARG A 524 7.38 -15.96 -14.29
N LEU A 525 8.61 -16.46 -14.33
CA LEU A 525 8.92 -17.86 -14.05
C LEU A 525 8.93 -18.13 -12.56
N LEU A 526 9.55 -17.26 -11.77
CA LEU A 526 9.40 -17.26 -10.32
C LEU A 526 7.94 -17.03 -9.93
N ALA A 527 7.26 -16.07 -10.55
CA ALA A 527 5.86 -15.79 -10.29
C ALA A 527 4.96 -17.01 -10.57
N ARG A 528 5.25 -17.81 -11.60
CA ARG A 528 4.54 -19.07 -11.84
C ARG A 528 4.91 -20.13 -10.80
N LYS A 529 6.20 -20.27 -10.50
CA LYS A 529 6.71 -21.23 -9.52
C LYS A 529 6.06 -21.05 -8.14
N ILE A 530 5.86 -19.81 -7.67
CA ILE A 530 5.34 -19.60 -6.31
C ILE A 530 3.89 -20.08 -6.15
N TRP A 531 3.07 -20.08 -7.22
CA TRP A 531 1.65 -20.45 -7.13
C TRP A 531 1.32 -21.86 -7.60
N VAL A 532 2.10 -22.45 -8.51
CA VAL A 532 1.79 -23.74 -9.13
C VAL A 532 2.44 -24.87 -8.35
N GLU A 533 1.65 -25.88 -7.95
CA GLU A 533 2.16 -27.08 -7.29
C GLU A 533 3.19 -27.80 -8.18
N PRO A 534 4.28 -28.35 -7.60
CA PRO A 534 5.31 -29.07 -8.36
C PRO A 534 4.78 -30.27 -9.16
N SER A 535 3.63 -30.82 -8.80
CA SER A 535 2.97 -31.96 -9.46
C SER A 535 2.31 -31.62 -10.80
N VAL A 536 2.19 -30.32 -11.14
CA VAL A 536 1.51 -29.81 -12.34
C VAL A 536 2.50 -29.19 -13.36
N LEU A 537 3.79 -29.17 -13.03
CA LEU A 537 4.89 -28.77 -13.92
C LEU A 537 5.54 -30.00 -14.56
#